data_AF-A0A8T7JPH8-F1
#
_entry.id   AF-A0A8T7JPH8-F1
#
_cell.length_a   1.000
_cell.length_b   1.000
_cell.length_c   1.000
_cell.angle_alpha   90.00
_cell.angle_beta   90.00
_cell.angle_gamma   90.00
#
_symmetry.space_group_name_H-M   'P 1'
#
loop_
_entity.id
_entity.type
_entity.pdbx_description
1 polymer ?
#
loop_
_entity_poly.entity_id
_entity_poly.type
_entity_poly.pdbx_seq_one_letter_code
_entity_poly.pdbx_strand_id
1 'polypeptide(L)'
;MDLSLPLPEVESLPSLLTELEALNQYEAAAALRPNVEAEIQRLQRLARGLDVEGARAAQALNTYKKEHAAGALRKLFNNGSRAEAELKGHVEEVQRAREEVYAALRRLQDAFDFTPYSELERAGILKELRLRKKALLERGHRITHVAHGPRLNQNLHALPPGVDANAFERRKTRYARESEPRPGEDGPQALARQLAWIEDAIRWVERFPAGE
;
A
#
# COMPACT_ATOMS: atom_id res chain seq x y z
N MET A 1 7.15 -31.98 12.38
CA MET A 1 6.80 -31.05 11.29
C MET A 1 7.81 -29.92 11.39
N ASP A 2 8.66 -29.77 10.39
CA ASP A 2 9.57 -28.65 10.30
C ASP A 2 8.74 -27.43 9.85
N LEU A 3 8.42 -26.54 10.79
CA LEU A 3 7.55 -25.36 10.59
C LEU A 3 8.36 -24.09 10.29
N SER A 4 9.69 -24.21 10.23
CA SER A 4 10.60 -23.11 9.91
C SER A 4 10.65 -22.91 8.40
N LEU A 5 9.84 -21.99 7.89
CA LEU A 5 10.00 -21.49 6.54
C LEU A 5 11.06 -20.39 6.51
N PRO A 6 11.97 -20.39 5.52
CA PRO A 6 12.80 -19.24 5.27
C PRO A 6 11.88 -18.06 4.94
N LEU A 7 11.99 -16.98 5.70
CA LEU A 7 11.33 -15.72 5.39
C LEU A 7 11.69 -15.35 3.94
N PRO A 8 10.72 -14.90 3.12
CA PRO A 8 11.00 -14.57 1.74
C PRO A 8 12.02 -13.43 1.70
N GLU A 9 13.18 -13.69 1.08
CA GLU A 9 14.22 -12.68 0.89
C GLU A 9 13.67 -11.54 0.01
N VAL A 10 13.46 -10.39 0.65
CA VAL A 10 13.06 -9.14 0.00
C VAL A 10 14.31 -8.32 -0.38
N GLU A 11 15.44 -9.01 -0.65
CA GLU A 11 16.77 -8.39 -0.81
C GLU A 11 16.87 -7.38 -1.96
N SER A 12 16.07 -7.55 -3.02
CA SER A 12 16.04 -6.63 -4.17
C SER A 12 15.33 -5.30 -3.88
N LEU A 13 14.43 -5.26 -2.89
CA LEU A 13 13.56 -4.10 -2.66
C LEU A 13 14.31 -2.86 -2.18
N PRO A 14 15.25 -2.92 -1.20
CA PRO A 14 15.98 -1.73 -0.77
C PRO A 14 16.77 -1.07 -1.91
N SER A 15 17.39 -1.87 -2.79
CA SER A 15 18.09 -1.36 -3.98
C SER A 15 17.12 -0.68 -4.94
N LEU A 16 16.03 -1.35 -5.30
CA LEU A 16 15.03 -0.81 -6.22
C LEU A 16 14.36 0.46 -5.69
N LEU A 17 14.07 0.53 -4.39
CA LEU A 17 13.54 1.74 -3.76
C LEU A 17 14.56 2.87 -3.79
N THR A 18 15.84 2.58 -3.55
CA THR A 18 16.91 3.59 -3.64
C THR A 18 17.09 4.10 -5.07
N GLU A 19 17.07 3.20 -6.06
CA GLU A 19 17.13 3.54 -7.48
C GLU A 19 15.92 4.39 -7.91
N LEU A 20 14.71 4.01 -7.48
CA LEU A 20 13.51 4.82 -7.68
C LEU A 20 13.69 6.19 -7.05
N GLU A 21 14.09 6.27 -5.78
CA GLU A 21 14.30 7.52 -5.05
C GLU A 21 15.35 8.43 -5.68
N ALA A 22 16.27 7.90 -6.48
CA ALA A 22 17.26 8.68 -7.21
C ALA A 22 16.72 9.26 -8.54
N LEU A 23 15.57 8.79 -9.04
CA LEU A 23 15.06 9.19 -10.35
C LEU A 23 14.79 10.70 -10.46
N ASN A 24 15.19 11.25 -11.59
CA ASN A 24 14.90 12.63 -12.00
C ASN A 24 14.85 12.77 -13.54
N GLN A 25 14.95 11.67 -14.30
CA GLN A 25 14.97 11.67 -15.76
C GLN A 25 14.00 10.63 -16.31
N TYR A 26 13.31 10.96 -17.40
CA TYR A 26 12.32 10.07 -18.03
C TYR A 26 12.95 8.79 -18.58
N GLU A 27 14.14 8.87 -19.18
CA GLU A 27 14.85 7.71 -19.73
C GLU A 27 15.24 6.73 -18.62
N ALA A 28 15.78 7.23 -17.50
CA ALA A 28 16.11 6.41 -16.33
C ALA A 28 14.86 5.75 -15.73
N ALA A 29 13.74 6.49 -15.64
CA ALA A 29 12.47 5.93 -15.19
C ALA A 29 11.97 4.81 -16.13
N ALA A 30 12.04 5.03 -17.44
CA ALA A 30 11.65 4.04 -18.44
C ALA A 30 12.54 2.79 -18.41
N ALA A 31 13.85 2.95 -18.18
CA ALA A 31 14.79 1.84 -18.04
C ALA A 31 14.54 1.00 -16.78
N LEU A 32 14.15 1.64 -15.67
CA LEU A 32 13.90 0.97 -14.39
C LEU A 32 12.53 0.28 -14.33
N ARG A 33 11.58 0.75 -15.15
CA ARG A 33 10.20 0.23 -15.22
C ARG A 33 10.07 -1.30 -15.25
N PRO A 34 10.73 -2.05 -16.16
CA PRO A 34 10.59 -3.51 -16.21
C PRO A 34 11.04 -4.20 -14.92
N ASN A 35 12.09 -3.69 -14.25
CA ASN A 35 12.58 -4.24 -12.99
C ASN A 35 11.56 -4.05 -11.87
N VAL A 36 10.97 -2.85 -11.80
CA VAL A 36 9.92 -2.53 -10.81
C VAL A 36 8.66 -3.36 -11.06
N GLU A 37 8.23 -3.49 -12.32
CA GLU A 37 7.08 -4.33 -12.68
C GLU A 37 7.31 -5.80 -12.33
N ALA A 38 8.51 -6.33 -12.60
CA ALA A 38 8.87 -7.70 -12.25
C ALA A 38 8.88 -7.93 -10.73
N GLU A 39 9.40 -6.97 -9.96
CA GLU A 39 9.41 -7.03 -8.50
C GLU A 39 8.00 -6.93 -7.92
N ILE A 40 7.15 -6.05 -8.44
CA ILE A 40 5.72 -5.98 -8.07
C ILE A 40 5.05 -7.33 -8.30
N GLN A 41 5.27 -7.96 -9.45
CA GLN A 41 4.71 -9.29 -9.75
C GLN A 41 5.26 -10.37 -8.81
N ARG A 42 6.55 -10.32 -8.47
CA ARG A 42 7.18 -11.23 -7.50
C ARG A 42 6.51 -11.10 -6.13
N LEU A 43 6.41 -9.88 -5.61
CA LEU A 43 5.77 -9.59 -4.32
C LEU A 43 4.29 -10.00 -4.31
N GLN A 44 3.55 -9.80 -5.41
CA GLN A 44 2.17 -10.28 -5.53
C GLN A 44 2.06 -11.81 -5.51
N ARG A 45 3.01 -12.54 -6.10
CA ARG A 45 3.05 -14.00 -6.00
C ARG A 45 3.34 -14.44 -4.56
N LEU A 46 4.29 -13.79 -3.89
CA LEU A 46 4.63 -14.06 -2.49
C LEU A 46 3.43 -13.79 -1.57
N ALA A 47 2.76 -12.65 -1.73
CA ALA A 47 1.58 -12.28 -0.94
C ALA A 47 0.47 -13.35 -1.08
N ARG A 48 0.18 -13.81 -2.30
CA ARG A 48 -0.80 -14.87 -2.54
C ARG A 48 -0.39 -16.21 -1.92
N GLY A 49 0.90 -16.54 -1.93
CA GLY A 49 1.43 -17.73 -1.25
C GLY A 49 1.16 -17.66 0.26
N LEU A 50 1.48 -16.52 0.87
CA LEU A 50 1.26 -16.25 2.29
C LEU A 50 -0.23 -16.20 2.66
N ASP A 51 -1.11 -15.71 1.78
CA ASP A 51 -2.56 -15.77 1.99
C ASP A 51 -3.05 -17.22 2.09
N VAL A 52 -2.60 -18.09 1.17
CA VAL A 52 -2.97 -19.51 1.14
C VAL A 52 -2.42 -20.22 2.38
N GLU A 53 -1.18 -19.93 2.74
CA GLU A 53 -0.54 -20.52 3.91
C GLU A 53 -1.19 -20.07 5.21
N GLY A 54 -1.48 -18.78 5.35
CA GLY A 54 -2.18 -18.22 6.51
C GLY A 54 -3.56 -18.85 6.68
N ALA A 55 -4.28 -19.08 5.59
CA ALA A 55 -5.55 -19.81 5.61
C ALA A 55 -5.37 -21.26 6.08
N ARG A 56 -4.33 -21.97 5.61
CA ARG A 56 -4.02 -23.34 6.05
C ARG A 56 -3.64 -23.41 7.52
N ALA A 57 -2.76 -22.51 7.99
CA ALA A 57 -2.33 -22.44 9.37
C ALA A 57 -3.50 -22.11 10.31
N ALA A 58 -4.36 -21.16 9.93
CA ALA A 58 -5.57 -20.82 10.68
C ALA A 58 -6.57 -21.99 10.72
N GLN A 59 -6.73 -22.72 9.62
CA GLN A 59 -7.56 -23.92 9.58
C GLN A 59 -7.01 -25.03 10.48
N ALA A 60 -5.69 -25.27 10.46
CA ALA A 60 -5.04 -26.26 11.32
C ALA A 60 -5.23 -25.93 12.81
N LEU A 61 -5.05 -24.65 13.19
CA LEU A 61 -5.31 -24.19 14.57
C LEU A 61 -6.77 -24.37 14.98
N ASN A 62 -7.72 -24.08 14.08
CA ASN A 62 -9.15 -24.26 14.34
C ASN A 62 -9.54 -25.73 14.49
N THR A 63 -9.00 -26.62 13.65
CA THR A 63 -9.21 -28.07 13.76
C THR A 63 -8.65 -28.59 15.08
N TYR A 64 -7.41 -28.23 15.41
CA TYR A 64 -6.78 -28.58 16.68
C TYR A 64 -7.63 -28.14 17.88
N LYS A 65 -8.09 -26.88 17.89
CA LYS A 65 -8.96 -26.35 18.96
C LYS A 65 -10.27 -27.12 19.08
N LYS A 66 -10.89 -27.53 17.97
CA LYS A 66 -12.15 -28.30 17.99
C LYS A 66 -11.95 -29.71 18.54
N GLU A 67 -10.90 -30.41 18.09
CA GLU A 67 -10.57 -31.76 18.54
C GLU A 67 -10.20 -31.78 20.04
N HIS A 68 -9.46 -30.78 20.50
CA HIS A 68 -9.06 -30.66 21.90
C HIS A 68 -10.08 -30.00 22.83
N ALA A 69 -11.11 -29.30 22.29
CA ALA A 69 -12.25 -28.84 23.07
C ALA A 69 -13.29 -29.94 23.33
N ALA A 70 -13.37 -30.95 22.45
CA ALA A 70 -14.34 -32.04 22.53
C ALA A 70 -13.93 -33.20 23.47
N GLY A 71 -12.67 -33.23 23.95
CA GLY A 71 -12.15 -34.32 24.78
C GLY A 71 -12.05 -33.99 26.27
N ALA A 72 -12.64 -34.84 27.12
CA ALA A 72 -12.50 -34.84 28.59
C ALA A 72 -11.05 -35.01 29.12
N LEU A 73 -10.04 -35.04 28.25
CA LEU A 73 -8.63 -35.27 28.57
C LEU A 73 -7.81 -33.99 28.81
N ARG A 74 -8.47 -32.84 28.91
CA ARG A 74 -7.86 -31.52 29.21
C ARG A 74 -7.03 -31.51 30.52
N LYS A 75 -7.26 -32.48 31.42
CA LYS A 75 -6.53 -32.63 32.69
C LYS A 75 -5.34 -33.60 32.64
N LEU A 76 -5.16 -34.37 31.57
CA LEU A 76 -4.11 -35.41 31.48
C LEU A 76 -2.94 -35.06 30.54
N PHE A 77 -3.08 -34.05 29.68
CA PHE A 77 -2.02 -33.64 28.77
C PHE A 77 -1.67 -32.16 28.94
N ASN A 78 -0.64 -31.89 29.75
CA ASN A 78 0.06 -30.61 29.79
C ASN A 78 0.83 -30.31 28.47
N ASN A 79 0.79 -31.23 27.49
CA ASN A 79 1.38 -31.11 26.16
C ASN A 79 0.45 -30.42 25.15
N GLY A 80 -0.84 -30.28 25.46
CA GLY A 80 -1.81 -29.60 24.59
C GLY A 80 -1.56 -28.09 24.44
N SER A 81 -0.82 -27.47 25.37
CA SER A 81 -0.47 -26.06 25.30
C SER A 81 0.66 -25.77 24.31
N ARG A 82 1.60 -26.72 24.13
CA ARG A 82 2.78 -26.52 23.28
C ARG A 82 2.45 -26.59 21.80
N ALA A 83 1.68 -27.60 21.37
CA ALA A 83 1.25 -27.72 19.98
C ALA A 83 0.28 -26.60 19.58
N GLU A 84 -0.61 -26.18 20.49
CA GLU A 84 -1.46 -24.99 20.25
C GLU A 84 -0.62 -23.71 20.13
N ALA A 85 0.38 -23.54 21.00
CA ALA A 85 1.28 -22.40 20.97
C ALA A 85 2.15 -22.39 19.71
N GLU A 86 2.64 -23.55 19.25
CA GLU A 86 3.39 -23.69 18.00
C GLU A 86 2.52 -23.35 16.78
N LEU A 87 1.27 -23.85 16.72
CA LEU A 87 0.33 -23.51 15.65
C LEU A 87 -0.05 -22.03 15.67
N LYS A 88 -0.28 -21.47 16.86
CA LYS A 88 -0.57 -20.05 17.02
C LYS A 88 0.62 -19.17 16.60
N GLY A 89 1.83 -19.55 17.01
CA GLY A 89 3.06 -18.89 16.61
C GLY A 89 3.24 -18.90 15.10
N HIS A 90 3.01 -20.04 14.46
CA HIS A 90 3.09 -20.16 13.00
C HIS A 90 2.05 -19.26 12.28
N VAL A 91 0.81 -19.18 12.78
CA VAL A 91 -0.20 -18.24 12.24
C VAL A 91 0.27 -16.78 12.37
N GLU A 92 0.84 -16.41 13.53
CA GLU A 92 1.35 -15.06 13.78
C GLU A 92 2.55 -14.73 12.87
N GLU A 93 3.47 -15.68 12.66
CA GLU A 93 4.62 -15.54 11.76
C GLU A 93 4.19 -15.33 10.31
N VAL A 94 3.28 -16.17 9.80
CA VAL A 94 2.77 -16.04 8.42
C VAL A 94 2.02 -14.73 8.24
N GLN A 95 1.21 -14.32 9.23
CA GLN A 95 0.49 -13.05 9.19
C GLN A 95 1.46 -11.86 9.18
N ARG A 96 2.52 -11.90 9.99
CA ARG A 96 3.54 -10.85 10.01
C ARG A 96 4.29 -10.76 8.69
N ALA A 97 4.76 -11.88 8.15
CA ALA A 97 5.43 -11.92 6.85
C ALA A 97 4.51 -11.39 5.74
N ARG A 98 3.23 -11.74 5.78
CA ARG A 98 2.20 -11.22 4.87
C ARG A 98 2.08 -9.71 4.95
N GLU A 99 1.98 -9.15 6.16
CA GLU A 99 1.90 -7.70 6.37
C GLU A 99 3.15 -6.96 5.86
N GLU A 100 4.34 -7.51 6.11
CA GLU A 100 5.61 -6.97 5.61
C GLU A 100 5.66 -6.95 4.07
N VAL A 101 5.24 -8.04 3.40
CA VAL A 101 5.17 -8.10 1.93
C VAL A 101 4.13 -7.12 1.36
N TYR A 102 2.96 -6.99 1.98
CA TYR A 102 1.96 -6.00 1.53
C TYR A 102 2.42 -4.56 1.74
N ALA A 103 3.17 -4.28 2.82
CA ALA A 103 3.76 -2.98 3.06
C ALA A 103 4.83 -2.65 2.00
N ALA A 104 5.69 -3.61 1.68
CA ALA A 104 6.68 -3.51 0.60
C ALA A 104 6.03 -3.25 -0.76
N LEU A 105 5.04 -4.09 -1.13
CA LEU A 105 4.29 -3.96 -2.38
C LEU A 105 3.65 -2.58 -2.49
N ARG A 106 3.02 -2.10 -1.40
CA ARG A 106 2.40 -0.79 -1.36
C ARG A 106 3.41 0.32 -1.60
N ARG A 107 4.54 0.32 -0.88
CA ARG A 107 5.59 1.35 -1.05
C ARG A 107 6.10 1.40 -2.49
N LEU A 108 6.37 0.23 -3.08
CA LEU A 108 6.90 0.14 -4.44
C LEU A 108 5.87 0.60 -5.49
N GLN A 109 4.62 0.12 -5.38
CA GLN A 109 3.53 0.54 -6.27
C GLN A 109 3.24 2.04 -6.13
N ASP A 110 3.29 2.54 -4.91
CA ASP A 110 3.07 3.94 -4.61
C ASP A 110 4.15 4.83 -5.28
N ALA A 111 5.42 4.48 -5.22
CA ALA A 111 6.46 5.22 -5.94
C ALA A 111 6.30 5.10 -7.47
N PHE A 112 6.03 3.88 -7.94
CA PHE A 112 5.88 3.58 -9.36
C PHE A 112 4.70 4.31 -10.01
N ASP A 113 3.54 4.37 -9.35
CA ASP A 113 2.31 4.98 -9.86
C ASP A 113 2.39 6.50 -10.00
N PHE A 114 3.34 7.15 -9.31
CA PHE A 114 3.59 8.59 -9.41
C PHE A 114 4.86 8.92 -10.18
N THR A 115 5.58 7.93 -10.70
CA THR A 115 6.77 8.15 -11.53
C THR A 115 6.33 8.45 -12.97
N PRO A 116 6.58 9.66 -13.50
CA PRO A 116 6.26 9.97 -14.89
C PRO A 116 7.31 9.38 -15.84
N TYR A 117 6.85 8.84 -16.98
CA TYR A 117 7.71 8.33 -18.05
C TYR A 117 7.79 9.26 -19.25
N SER A 118 7.03 10.36 -19.23
CA SER A 118 7.04 11.40 -20.24
C SER A 118 6.62 12.74 -19.65
N GLU A 119 6.89 13.81 -20.39
CA GLU A 119 6.43 15.15 -20.02
C GLU A 119 4.90 15.26 -19.96
N LEU A 120 4.20 14.67 -20.94
CA LEU A 120 2.74 14.69 -20.97
C LEU A 120 2.16 13.99 -19.73
N GLU A 121 2.72 12.84 -19.36
CA GLU A 121 2.32 12.11 -18.16
C GLU A 121 2.62 12.91 -16.89
N ARG A 122 3.81 13.53 -16.79
CA ARG A 122 4.16 14.43 -15.70
C ARG A 122 3.13 15.54 -15.54
N ALA A 123 2.77 16.22 -16.63
CA ALA A 123 1.75 17.27 -16.61
C ALA A 123 0.38 16.73 -16.19
N GLY A 124 0.00 15.54 -16.64
CA GLY A 124 -1.22 14.84 -16.25
C GLY A 124 -1.28 14.53 -14.75
N ILE A 125 -0.22 13.93 -14.20
CA ILE A 125 -0.11 13.60 -12.77
C ILE A 125 -0.11 14.87 -11.91
N LEU A 126 0.64 15.92 -12.31
CA LEU A 126 0.65 17.19 -11.57
C LEU A 126 -0.72 17.87 -11.58
N LYS A 127 -1.44 17.83 -12.70
CA LYS A 127 -2.80 18.37 -12.79
C LYS A 127 -3.74 17.63 -11.82
N GLU A 128 -3.68 16.31 -11.81
CA GLU A 128 -4.45 15.47 -10.88
C GLU A 128 -4.15 15.83 -9.42
N LEU A 129 -2.87 15.84 -9.03
CA LEU A 129 -2.42 16.14 -7.66
C LEU A 129 -2.81 17.56 -7.22
N ARG A 130 -2.66 18.56 -8.09
CA ARG A 130 -3.01 19.96 -7.79
C ARG A 130 -4.51 20.16 -7.63
N LEU A 131 -5.33 19.52 -8.47
CA LEU A 131 -6.78 19.51 -8.30
C LEU A 131 -7.17 18.87 -6.96
N ARG A 132 -6.54 17.74 -6.63
CA ARG A 132 -6.80 17.05 -5.36
C ARG A 132 -6.38 17.90 -4.16
N LYS A 133 -5.22 18.56 -4.21
CA LYS A 133 -4.77 19.52 -3.18
C LYS A 133 -5.80 20.62 -2.98
N LYS A 134 -6.29 21.23 -4.07
CA LYS A 134 -7.31 22.27 -4.03
C LYS A 134 -8.60 21.79 -3.37
N ALA A 135 -9.09 20.60 -3.73
CA ALA A 135 -10.27 20.00 -3.13
C ALA A 135 -10.11 19.73 -1.62
N LEU A 136 -8.92 19.30 -1.18
CA LEU A 136 -8.63 19.11 0.24
C LEU A 136 -8.57 20.44 1.01
N LEU A 137 -7.96 21.47 0.45
CA LEU A 137 -7.94 22.81 1.07
C LEU A 137 -9.36 23.38 1.20
N GLU A 138 -10.21 23.24 0.18
CA GLU A 138 -11.62 23.61 0.25
C GLU A 138 -12.39 22.78 1.30
N ARG A 139 -12.05 21.51 1.48
CA ARG A 139 -12.61 20.68 2.56
C ARG A 139 -12.15 21.19 3.92
N GLY A 140 -10.87 21.53 4.08
CA GLY A 140 -10.32 22.15 5.29
C GLY A 140 -11.05 23.44 5.64
N HIS A 141 -11.19 24.36 4.67
CA HIS A 141 -11.94 25.60 4.86
C HIS A 141 -13.40 25.37 5.27
N ARG A 142 -14.05 24.31 4.79
CA ARG A 142 -15.42 23.94 5.18
C ARG A 142 -15.51 23.34 6.59
N ILE A 143 -14.45 22.70 7.06
CA ILE A 143 -14.39 22.20 8.44
C ILE A 143 -14.12 23.35 9.41
N THR A 144 -13.29 24.32 9.02
CA THR A 144 -12.96 25.49 9.86
C THR A 144 -13.98 26.63 9.77
N HIS A 145 -14.77 26.70 8.69
CA HIS A 145 -15.80 27.72 8.48
C HIS A 145 -17.09 27.11 7.94
N VAL A 146 -18.25 27.57 8.43
CA VAL A 146 -19.55 27.29 7.82
C VAL A 146 -19.65 28.06 6.49
N ALA A 147 -19.02 27.55 5.43
CA ALA A 147 -18.95 28.24 4.15
C ALA A 147 -20.14 27.87 3.25
N HIS A 148 -20.99 28.85 2.95
CA HIS A 148 -21.95 28.84 1.84
C HIS A 148 -21.25 29.39 0.59
N GLY A 149 -20.69 28.51 -0.23
CA GLY A 149 -20.04 28.87 -1.50
C GLY A 149 -20.37 27.87 -2.60
N PRO A 150 -20.28 28.28 -3.89
CA PRO A 150 -20.56 27.41 -5.03
C PRO A 150 -19.65 26.18 -4.99
N ARG A 151 -20.25 25.00 -5.10
CA ARG A 151 -19.52 23.73 -5.14
C ARG A 151 -18.73 23.70 -6.45
N LEU A 152 -17.41 23.65 -6.36
CA LEU A 152 -16.60 23.30 -7.52
C LEU A 152 -16.89 21.83 -7.85
N ASN A 153 -17.65 21.60 -8.93
CA ASN A 153 -17.74 20.30 -9.60
C ASN A 153 -16.38 20.01 -10.23
N GLN A 154 -15.42 19.62 -9.40
CA GLN A 154 -14.12 19.17 -9.88
C GLN A 154 -14.29 17.74 -10.40
N ASN A 155 -14.08 17.54 -11.70
CA ASN A 155 -13.99 16.20 -12.29
C ASN A 155 -12.70 15.51 -11.85
N LEU A 156 -12.58 15.20 -10.56
CA LEU A 156 -11.47 14.46 -9.94
C LEU A 156 -11.35 13.03 -10.47
N HIS A 157 -12.32 12.57 -11.27
CA HIS A 157 -12.43 11.20 -11.75
C HIS A 157 -12.06 11.02 -13.23
N ALA A 158 -11.80 12.11 -13.95
CA ALA A 158 -11.38 12.06 -15.35
C ALA A 158 -9.90 11.66 -15.45
N LEU A 159 -9.61 10.68 -16.30
CA LEU A 159 -8.24 10.28 -16.61
C LEU A 159 -7.49 11.45 -17.27
N PRO A 160 -6.39 11.94 -16.69
CA PRO A 160 -5.59 12.98 -17.34
C PRO A 160 -4.96 12.44 -18.64
N PRO A 161 -4.74 13.29 -19.65
CA PRO A 161 -4.09 12.86 -20.89
C PRO A 161 -2.69 12.33 -20.62
N GLY A 162 -2.30 11.26 -21.33
CA GLY A 162 -0.97 10.64 -21.26
C GLY A 162 -0.69 9.83 -19.99
N VAL A 163 -1.66 9.71 -19.08
CA VAL A 163 -1.53 8.92 -17.86
C VAL A 163 -1.99 7.49 -18.11
N ASP A 164 -1.22 6.52 -17.61
CA ASP A 164 -1.64 5.11 -17.59
C ASP A 164 -2.93 4.91 -16.78
N ALA A 165 -3.95 4.31 -17.40
CA ALA A 165 -5.26 4.13 -16.79
C ALA A 165 -5.22 3.25 -15.54
N ASN A 166 -4.35 2.23 -15.51
CA ASN A 166 -4.24 1.34 -14.36
C ASN A 166 -3.58 2.07 -13.18
N ALA A 167 -2.52 2.84 -13.43
CA ALA A 167 -1.89 3.69 -12.42
C ALA A 167 -2.89 4.72 -11.87
N PHE A 168 -3.69 5.35 -12.73
CA PHE A 168 -4.73 6.28 -12.31
C PHE A 168 -5.79 5.65 -11.39
N GLU A 169 -6.30 4.47 -11.74
CA GLU A 169 -7.26 3.77 -10.89
C GLU A 169 -6.65 3.31 -9.56
N ARG A 170 -5.39 2.86 -9.55
CA ARG A 170 -4.68 2.55 -8.29
C ARG A 170 -4.51 3.78 -7.40
N ARG A 171 -4.16 4.94 -7.99
CA ARG A 171 -4.10 6.22 -7.27
C ARG A 171 -5.46 6.62 -6.70
N LYS A 172 -6.55 6.43 -7.44
CA LYS A 172 -7.92 6.63 -6.93
C LYS A 172 -8.22 5.76 -5.73
N THR A 173 -7.94 4.47 -5.79
CA THR A 173 -8.11 3.55 -4.65
C THR A 173 -7.29 4.02 -3.45
N ARG A 174 -6.05 4.47 -3.68
CA ARG A 174 -5.23 5.08 -2.62
C ARG A 174 -5.89 6.32 -2.02
N TYR A 175 -6.35 7.26 -2.84
CA TYR A 175 -6.99 8.48 -2.32
C TYR A 175 -8.22 8.16 -1.47
N ALA A 176 -9.03 7.18 -1.88
CA ALA A 176 -10.19 6.74 -1.11
C ALA A 176 -9.75 6.20 0.26
N ARG A 177 -8.75 5.33 0.28
CA ARG A 177 -8.18 4.78 1.51
C ARG A 177 -7.58 5.84 2.44
N GLU A 178 -6.81 6.78 1.90
CA GLU A 178 -6.20 7.84 2.72
C GLU A 178 -7.24 8.86 3.22
N SER A 179 -8.40 8.94 2.58
CA SER A 179 -9.49 9.86 2.97
C SER A 179 -10.20 9.46 4.26
N GLU A 180 -10.07 8.19 4.66
CA GLU A 180 -10.58 7.65 5.91
C GLU A 180 -9.68 8.07 7.08
N PRO A 181 -10.25 8.54 8.20
CA PRO A 181 -9.49 8.77 9.42
C PRO A 181 -8.91 7.46 9.94
N ARG A 182 -7.65 7.50 10.37
CA ARG A 182 -7.02 6.38 11.07
C ARG A 182 -7.57 6.25 12.50
N PRO A 183 -7.41 5.10 13.17
CA PRO A 183 -7.79 4.96 14.57
C PRO A 183 -7.14 6.05 15.44
N GLY A 184 -7.95 6.83 16.14
CA GLY A 184 -7.51 7.94 16.99
C GLY A 184 -7.24 9.26 16.25
N GLU A 185 -7.47 9.33 14.94
CA GLU A 185 -7.31 10.54 14.12
C GLU A 185 -8.63 11.30 13.99
N ASP A 186 -8.61 12.62 14.21
CA ASP A 186 -9.75 13.48 13.93
C ASP A 186 -9.79 13.98 12.47
N GLY A 187 -10.89 14.63 12.09
CA GLY A 187 -11.06 15.15 10.73
C GLY A 187 -9.94 16.10 10.27
N PRO A 188 -9.55 17.11 11.09
CA PRO A 188 -8.41 17.98 10.81
C PRO A 188 -7.07 17.26 10.66
N GLN A 189 -6.74 16.31 11.53
CA GLN A 189 -5.50 15.51 11.47
C GLN A 189 -5.46 14.67 10.18
N ALA A 190 -6.57 14.02 9.83
CA ALA A 190 -6.68 13.27 8.58
C ALA A 190 -6.48 14.15 7.34
N LEU A 191 -7.01 15.39 7.36
CA LEU A 191 -6.76 16.36 6.29
C LEU A 191 -5.31 16.80 6.23
N ALA A 192 -4.69 17.10 7.36
CA ALA A 192 -3.29 17.52 7.41
C ALA A 192 -2.36 16.43 6.86
N ARG A 193 -2.59 15.16 7.25
CA ARG A 193 -1.87 14.00 6.71
C ARG A 193 -2.05 13.87 5.19
N GLN A 194 -3.28 14.01 4.69
CA GLN A 194 -3.56 13.93 3.25
C GLN A 194 -2.87 15.07 2.48
N LEU A 195 -2.88 16.29 3.01
CA LEU A 195 -2.22 17.44 2.39
C LEU A 195 -0.71 17.25 2.34
N ALA A 196 -0.07 16.87 3.45
CA ALA A 196 1.36 16.60 3.51
C ALA A 196 1.76 15.53 2.48
N TRP A 197 0.99 14.45 2.40
CA TRP A 197 1.25 13.40 1.42
C TRP A 197 1.11 13.88 -0.04
N ILE A 198 0.07 14.67 -0.37
CA ILE A 198 -0.07 15.23 -1.72
C ILE A 198 1.10 16.16 -2.05
N GLU A 199 1.59 16.93 -1.09
CA GLU A 199 2.75 17.79 -1.28
C GLU A 199 4.03 16.99 -1.55
N ASP A 200 4.24 15.88 -0.84
CA ASP A 200 5.33 14.95 -1.11
C ASP A 200 5.23 14.36 -2.53
N ALA A 201 4.04 13.94 -2.95
CA ALA A 201 3.81 13.42 -4.29
C ALA A 201 4.01 14.48 -5.39
N ILE A 202 3.62 15.74 -5.15
CA ILE A 202 3.89 16.84 -6.08
C ILE A 202 5.40 17.05 -6.20
N ARG A 203 6.11 17.15 -5.07
CA ARG A 203 7.57 17.32 -5.04
C ARG A 203 8.28 16.19 -5.77
N TRP A 204 7.82 14.95 -5.59
CA TRP A 204 8.32 13.79 -6.32
C TRP A 204 8.25 13.99 -7.83
N VAL A 205 7.07 14.30 -8.36
CA VAL A 205 6.83 14.46 -9.80
C VAL A 205 7.57 15.68 -10.37
N GLU A 206 7.71 16.75 -9.57
CA GLU A 206 8.42 17.98 -9.96
C GLU A 206 9.93 17.81 -10.10
N ARG A 207 10.52 16.71 -9.61
CA ARG A 207 11.94 16.38 -9.85
C ARG A 207 12.26 16.10 -11.30
N PHE A 208 11.27 15.68 -12.08
CA PHE A 208 11.42 15.41 -13.50
C PHE A 208 11.36 16.73 -14.28
N PRO A 209 12.23 16.92 -15.29
CA PRO A 209 12.33 18.17 -16.03
C PRO A 209 11.03 18.51 -16.74
N ALA A 210 10.60 19.78 -16.68
CA ALA A 210 9.61 20.28 -17.63
C ALA A 210 10.25 20.33 -19.03
N GLY A 211 9.49 20.08 -20.09
CA GLY A 211 9.95 20.41 -21.43
C GLY A 211 10.18 21.92 -21.53
N GLU A 212 11.22 22.31 -22.24
CA GLU A 212 11.50 23.71 -22.59
C GLU A 212 10.53 24.24 -23.65
#